data_AF-A0A3P7MYW1-F1
#
_entry.id   AF-A0A3P7MYW1-F1
#
_cell.length_a   1.000
_cell.length_b   1.000
_cell.length_c   1.000
_cell.angle_alpha   90.00
_cell.angle_beta   90.00
_cell.angle_gamma   90.00
#
_symmetry.space_group_name_H-M   'P 1'
#
loop_
_entity.id
_entity.type
_entity.pdbx_description
1 polymer ?
#
loop_
_entity_poly.entity_id
_entity_poly.type
_entity_poly.pdbx_seq_one_letter_code
_entity_poly.pdbx_strand_id
1 'polypeptide(L)'
;MCAPEAAPVIKSFSPELIVYPGLDPDAVLPKLERVDAIVLGPGLGRSPHVAPLFDKVVDFVIKKNLPMVMDADGLWFLNESIRKGIKPLPSAILTPNMVEFSRLCESALDEHDVLEIKDQSKLEDLASRLSTRLGTSLFVKGKVDIITNPDGKVTNHI
;
A
#
# COMPACT_ATOMS: atom_id res chain seq x y z
N MET A 1 -2.64 -12.79 -8.11
CA MET A 1 -1.35 -13.40 -8.52
C MET A 1 -0.60 -13.76 -7.26
N CYS A 2 0.24 -14.79 -7.28
CA CYS A 2 0.94 -15.25 -6.08
C CYS A 2 2.23 -16.00 -6.43
N ALA A 3 3.06 -16.27 -5.41
CA ALA A 3 4.14 -17.24 -5.54
C ALA A 3 3.60 -18.60 -6.05
N PRO A 4 4.31 -19.29 -6.96
CA PRO A 4 3.83 -20.57 -7.54
C PRO A 4 3.45 -21.61 -6.48
N GLU A 5 4.19 -21.66 -5.38
CA GLU A 5 4.02 -22.62 -4.29
C GLU A 5 2.74 -22.36 -3.48
N ALA A 6 2.28 -21.11 -3.43
CA ALA A 6 1.05 -20.74 -2.73
C ALA A 6 -0.21 -21.04 -3.55
N ALA A 7 -0.09 -21.16 -4.88
CA ALA A 7 -1.24 -21.25 -5.77
C ALA A 7 -2.14 -22.47 -5.52
N PRO A 8 -1.64 -23.70 -5.26
CA PRO A 8 -2.50 -24.85 -4.96
C PRO A 8 -3.38 -24.64 -3.73
N VAL A 9 -2.80 -24.07 -2.66
CA VAL A 9 -3.50 -23.80 -1.40
C VAL A 9 -4.53 -22.69 -1.58
N ILE A 10 -4.19 -21.61 -2.30
CA ILE A 10 -5.15 -20.53 -2.57
C ILE A 10 -6.34 -21.05 -3.37
N LYS A 11 -6.09 -21.86 -4.41
CA LYS A 11 -7.14 -22.47 -5.25
C LYS A 11 -8.07 -23.40 -4.47
N SER A 12 -7.58 -24.03 -3.39
CA SER A 12 -8.41 -24.96 -2.62
C SER A 12 -9.42 -24.27 -1.69
N PHE A 13 -9.29 -22.96 -1.44
CA PHE A 13 -10.26 -22.22 -0.62
C PHE A 13 -11.59 -21.98 -1.35
N SER A 14 -11.57 -21.76 -2.67
CA SER A 14 -12.78 -21.53 -3.46
C SER A 14 -12.52 -21.72 -4.97
N PRO A 15 -13.44 -22.40 -5.70
CA PRO A 15 -13.33 -22.57 -7.15
C PRO A 15 -13.53 -21.25 -7.94
N GLU A 16 -14.15 -20.23 -7.34
CA GLU A 16 -14.37 -18.93 -7.96
C GLU A 16 -13.08 -18.10 -8.08
N LEU A 17 -12.02 -18.48 -7.36
CA LEU A 17 -10.75 -17.77 -7.38
C LEU A 17 -9.97 -18.09 -8.66
N ILE A 18 -9.78 -17.07 -9.50
CA ILE A 18 -8.85 -17.14 -10.62
C ILE A 18 -7.43 -16.86 -10.11
N VAL A 19 -6.66 -17.94 -9.87
CA VAL A 19 -5.31 -17.85 -9.31
C VAL A 19 -4.26 -18.01 -10.40
N TYR A 20 -3.52 -16.93 -10.64
CA TYR A 20 -2.35 -16.90 -11.52
C TYR A 20 -1.05 -17.08 -10.70
N PRO A 21 -0.37 -18.24 -10.79
CA PRO A 21 0.95 -18.43 -10.19
C PRO A 21 2.02 -17.68 -10.98
N GLY A 22 2.94 -17.05 -10.27
CA GLY A 22 4.07 -16.31 -10.84
C GLY A 22 4.05 -14.82 -10.48
N LEU A 23 5.25 -14.30 -10.24
CA LEU A 23 5.49 -12.90 -9.87
C LEU A 23 6.41 -12.19 -10.89
N ASP A 24 6.61 -12.79 -12.07
CA ASP A 24 7.34 -12.15 -13.16
C ASP A 24 6.53 -10.95 -13.68
N PRO A 25 7.07 -9.72 -13.61
CA PRO A 25 6.35 -8.53 -14.05
C PRO A 25 5.81 -8.61 -15.48
N ASP A 26 6.55 -9.24 -16.40
CA ASP A 26 6.15 -9.29 -17.81
C ASP A 26 4.95 -10.24 -18.03
N ALA A 27 4.79 -11.22 -17.14
CA ALA A 27 3.62 -12.08 -17.10
C ALA A 27 2.45 -11.47 -16.30
N VAL A 28 2.75 -10.62 -15.32
CA VAL A 28 1.79 -9.97 -14.42
C VAL A 28 1.08 -8.81 -15.12
N LEU A 29 1.84 -7.83 -15.64
CA LEU A 29 1.29 -6.57 -16.15
C LEU A 29 0.17 -6.72 -17.19
N PRO A 30 0.27 -7.62 -18.20
CA PRO A 30 -0.80 -7.77 -19.20
C PRO A 30 -2.13 -8.23 -18.61
N LYS A 31 -2.12 -8.91 -17.46
CA LYS A 31 -3.34 -9.37 -16.79
C LYS A 31 -4.00 -8.25 -15.98
N LEU A 32 -3.23 -7.25 -15.54
CA LEU A 32 -3.76 -6.09 -14.82
C LEU A 32 -4.61 -5.18 -15.73
N GLU A 33 -4.47 -5.27 -17.05
CA GLU A 33 -5.33 -4.56 -18.01
C GLU A 33 -6.81 -5.00 -17.96
N ARG A 34 -7.12 -6.11 -17.28
CA ARG A 34 -8.46 -6.69 -17.19
C ARG A 34 -9.11 -6.54 -15.82
N VAL A 35 -8.47 -5.85 -14.88
CA VAL A 35 -8.98 -5.69 -13.51
C VAL A 35 -9.41 -4.25 -13.27
N ASP A 36 -10.42 -4.06 -12.45
CA ASP A 36 -10.94 -2.72 -12.09
C ASP A 36 -10.26 -2.14 -10.85
N ALA A 37 -9.59 -2.98 -10.04
CA ALA A 37 -8.83 -2.58 -8.87
C ALA A 37 -7.74 -3.59 -8.52
N ILE A 38 -6.75 -3.16 -7.74
CA ILE A 38 -5.63 -3.99 -7.27
C ILE A 38 -5.55 -3.95 -5.74
N VAL A 39 -5.26 -5.09 -5.13
CA VAL A 39 -4.74 -5.16 -3.76
C VAL A 39 -3.29 -5.65 -3.84
N LEU A 40 -2.35 -4.87 -3.32
CA LEU A 40 -0.91 -5.17 -3.36
C LEU A 40 -0.36 -5.31 -1.94
N GLY A 41 0.22 -6.47 -1.64
CA GLY A 41 0.96 -6.68 -0.40
C GLY A 41 0.73 -8.00 0.33
N PRO A 42 -0.51 -8.51 0.50
CA PRO A 42 -0.76 -9.74 1.23
C PRO A 42 0.03 -10.94 0.65
N GLY A 43 0.97 -11.47 1.43
CA GLY A 43 1.80 -12.60 1.02
C GLY A 43 2.76 -12.31 -0.13
N LEU A 44 3.08 -11.04 -0.40
CA LEU A 44 4.03 -10.64 -1.44
C LEU A 44 5.46 -11.06 -1.08
N GLY A 45 5.79 -11.04 0.21
CA GLY A 45 7.13 -11.29 0.72
C GLY A 45 8.06 -10.09 0.50
N ARG A 46 9.17 -10.05 1.23
CA ARG A 46 10.13 -8.92 1.21
C ARG A 46 11.43 -9.24 0.48
N SER A 47 11.38 -10.24 -0.41
CA SER A 47 12.54 -10.64 -1.20
C SER A 47 12.91 -9.52 -2.18
N PRO A 48 14.19 -9.15 -2.32
CA PRO A 48 14.62 -8.17 -3.32
C PRO A 48 14.19 -8.52 -4.75
N HIS A 49 13.98 -9.79 -5.06
CA HIS A 49 13.49 -10.24 -6.37
C HIS A 49 12.07 -9.77 -6.70
N VAL A 50 11.30 -9.33 -5.70
CA VAL A 50 9.92 -8.84 -5.86
C VAL A 50 9.87 -7.32 -6.07
N ALA A 51 10.93 -6.59 -5.72
CA ALA A 51 10.99 -5.14 -5.90
C ALA A 51 10.72 -4.69 -7.35
N PRO A 52 11.26 -5.33 -8.41
CA PRO A 52 10.95 -4.95 -9.79
C PRO A 52 9.47 -5.12 -10.15
N LEU A 53 8.79 -6.12 -9.56
CA LEU A 53 7.35 -6.28 -9.72
C LEU A 53 6.60 -5.15 -9.05
N PHE A 54 6.94 -4.82 -7.81
CA PHE A 54 6.34 -3.73 -7.07
C PHE A 54 6.42 -2.42 -7.86
N ASP A 55 7.63 -2.03 -8.30
CA ASP A 55 7.86 -0.78 -9.03
C ASP A 55 7.03 -0.75 -10.33
N LYS A 56 7.04 -1.83 -11.12
CA LYS A 56 6.25 -1.93 -12.36
C LYS A 56 4.74 -1.86 -12.12
N VAL A 57 4.23 -2.46 -11.04
CA VAL A 57 2.80 -2.40 -10.68
C VAL A 57 2.41 -0.99 -10.27
N VAL A 58 3.24 -0.31 -9.47
CA VAL A 58 3.02 1.07 -9.06
C VAL A 58 3.01 2.01 -10.28
N ASP A 59 3.99 1.87 -11.19
CA ASP A 59 4.03 2.64 -12.43
C ASP A 59 2.78 2.40 -13.30
N PHE A 60 2.32 1.15 -13.40
CA PHE A 60 1.11 0.79 -14.11
C PHE A 60 -0.12 1.47 -13.51
N VAL A 61 -0.26 1.41 -12.17
CA VAL A 61 -1.36 2.05 -11.43
C VAL A 61 -1.38 3.55 -11.64
N ILE A 62 -0.22 4.22 -11.54
CA ILE A 62 -0.11 5.66 -11.80
C ILE A 62 -0.55 6.00 -13.23
N LYS A 63 -0.05 5.25 -14.22
CA LYS A 63 -0.36 5.48 -15.64
C LYS A 63 -1.84 5.29 -15.98
N LYS A 64 -2.49 4.31 -15.35
CA LYS A 64 -3.88 3.94 -15.61
C LYS A 64 -4.87 4.62 -14.68
N ASN A 65 -4.38 5.29 -13.64
CA ASN A 65 -5.17 5.78 -12.52
C ASN A 65 -6.09 4.68 -11.95
N LEU A 66 -5.56 3.46 -11.83
CA LEU A 66 -6.32 2.29 -11.43
C LEU A 66 -6.45 2.25 -9.90
N PRO A 67 -7.66 2.09 -9.33
CA PRO A 67 -7.84 1.95 -7.89
C PRO A 67 -6.94 0.88 -7.28
N MET A 68 -6.21 1.24 -6.22
CA MET A 68 -5.29 0.33 -5.54
C MET A 68 -5.43 0.41 -4.02
N VAL A 69 -5.43 -0.74 -3.36
CA VAL A 69 -5.19 -0.84 -1.91
C VAL A 69 -3.78 -1.40 -1.72
N MET A 70 -2.95 -0.70 -0.94
CA MET A 70 -1.63 -1.17 -0.58
C MET A 70 -1.59 -1.50 0.91
N ASP A 71 -1.23 -2.74 1.22
CA ASP A 71 -1.23 -3.28 2.58
C ASP A 71 0.08 -4.05 2.87
N ALA A 72 0.36 -4.35 4.13
CA ALA A 72 1.42 -5.26 4.57
C ALA A 72 2.77 -5.07 3.83
N ASP A 73 3.25 -6.08 3.09
CA ASP A 73 4.54 -6.04 2.40
C ASP A 73 4.58 -4.98 1.27
N GLY A 74 3.44 -4.59 0.71
CA GLY A 74 3.36 -3.48 -0.24
C GLY A 74 3.82 -2.17 0.42
N LEU A 75 3.36 -1.91 1.64
CA LEU A 75 3.79 -0.75 2.42
C LEU A 75 5.26 -0.82 2.80
N TRP A 76 5.81 -2.02 2.99
CA TRP A 76 7.23 -2.21 3.21
C TRP A 76 8.07 -1.72 2.02
N PHE A 77 7.74 -2.15 0.80
CA PHE A 77 8.41 -1.68 -0.42
C PHE A 77 8.16 -0.19 -0.67
N LEU A 78 6.97 0.31 -0.34
CA LEU A 78 6.64 1.72 -0.51
C LEU A 78 7.60 2.65 0.24
N ASN A 79 8.06 2.28 1.44
CA ASN A 79 9.04 3.10 2.18
C ASN A 79 10.30 3.40 1.36
N GLU A 80 10.84 2.39 0.67
CA GLU A 80 12.02 2.56 -0.18
C GLU A 80 11.71 3.42 -1.41
N SER A 81 10.53 3.25 -2.02
CA SER A 81 10.12 4.08 -3.17
C SER A 81 9.86 5.53 -2.76
N ILE A 82 9.33 5.77 -1.56
CA ILE A 82 9.18 7.12 -0.99
C ILE A 82 10.54 7.81 -0.87
N ARG A 83 11.54 7.13 -0.29
CA ARG A 83 12.92 7.66 -0.17
C ARG A 83 13.55 7.98 -1.52
N LYS A 84 13.15 7.27 -2.58
CA LYS A 84 13.59 7.49 -3.97
C LYS A 84 12.77 8.56 -4.73
N GLY A 85 11.78 9.19 -4.09
CA GLY A 85 10.97 10.22 -4.71
C GLY A 85 9.81 9.68 -5.57
N ILE A 86 9.06 8.72 -5.04
CA ILE A 86 7.83 8.22 -5.69
C ILE A 86 6.88 9.36 -6.08
N LYS A 87 6.17 9.18 -7.21
CA LYS A 87 5.11 10.10 -7.65
C LYS A 87 3.87 9.95 -6.76
N PRO A 88 2.99 10.98 -6.71
CA PRO A 88 1.72 10.87 -6.01
C PRO A 88 0.86 9.68 -6.46
N LEU A 89 0.10 9.10 -5.53
CA LEU A 89 -0.76 7.93 -5.75
C LEU A 89 -2.24 8.25 -5.45
N PRO A 90 -2.92 9.11 -6.25
CA PRO A 90 -4.26 9.62 -5.92
C PRO A 90 -5.37 8.57 -5.95
N SER A 91 -5.16 7.47 -6.68
CA SER A 91 -6.09 6.32 -6.73
C SER A 91 -5.74 5.23 -5.71
N ALA A 92 -4.74 5.45 -4.85
CA ALA A 92 -4.33 4.49 -3.84
C ALA A 92 -4.93 4.79 -2.46
N ILE A 93 -5.25 3.72 -1.73
CA ILE A 93 -5.51 3.72 -0.29
C ILE A 93 -4.40 2.89 0.36
N LEU A 94 -3.67 3.50 1.29
CA LEU A 94 -2.70 2.78 2.12
C LEU A 94 -3.38 2.34 3.41
N THR A 95 -3.17 1.09 3.84
CA THR A 95 -3.81 0.54 5.05
C THR A 95 -2.81 0.24 6.19
N PRO A 96 -1.94 1.18 6.60
CA PRO A 96 -0.90 0.89 7.57
C PRO A 96 -1.48 0.60 8.95
N ASN A 97 -0.90 -0.36 9.67
CA ASN A 97 -0.96 -0.35 11.14
C ASN A 97 -0.02 0.73 11.71
N MET A 98 -0.06 0.96 13.04
CA MET A 98 0.78 1.98 13.68
C MET A 98 2.30 1.84 13.41
N VAL A 99 2.82 0.61 13.30
CA VAL A 99 4.25 0.37 13.01
C VAL A 99 4.58 0.71 11.55
N GLU A 100 3.71 0.33 10.62
CA GLU A 100 3.85 0.68 9.20
C GLU A 100 3.69 2.19 9.00
N PHE A 101 2.73 2.81 9.69
CA PHE A 101 2.49 4.26 9.66
C PHE A 101 3.70 5.05 10.14
N SER A 102 4.29 4.64 11.27
CA SER A 102 5.54 5.23 11.78
C SER A 102 6.65 5.22 10.73
N ARG A 103 6.84 4.11 10.01
CA ARG A 103 7.87 3.99 8.98
C ARG A 103 7.59 4.84 7.75
N LEU A 104 6.32 4.97 7.37
CA LEU A 104 5.91 5.83 6.27
C LEU A 104 6.13 7.31 6.62
N CYS A 105 5.80 7.73 7.85
CA CYS A 105 6.08 9.07 8.37
C CYS A 105 7.57 9.37 8.38
N GLU A 106 8.40 8.46 8.88
CA GLU A 106 9.86 8.59 8.85
C GLU A 106 10.35 8.75 7.40
N SER A 107 9.91 7.88 6.49
CA SER A 107 10.36 7.89 5.09
C SER A 107 9.91 9.13 4.31
N ALA A 108 8.71 9.64 4.56
CA ALA A 108 8.08 10.70 3.76
C ALA A 108 8.22 12.11 4.36
N LEU A 109 8.27 12.21 5.69
CA LEU A 109 8.20 13.45 6.46
C LEU A 109 9.41 13.66 7.39
N ASP A 110 10.32 12.68 7.51
CA ASP A 110 11.42 12.70 8.49
C ASP A 110 10.93 12.84 9.94
N GLU A 111 9.75 12.28 10.22
CA GLU A 111 9.16 12.27 11.56
C GLU A 111 9.51 10.97 12.29
N HIS A 112 10.20 11.11 13.43
CA HIS A 112 10.67 10.01 14.27
C HIS A 112 9.75 9.82 15.49
N ASP A 113 9.88 8.69 16.20
CA ASP A 113 9.18 8.40 17.46
C ASP A 113 7.64 8.47 17.40
N VAL A 114 7.04 8.27 16.21
CA VAL A 114 5.58 8.30 15.99
C VAL A 114 4.83 7.33 16.91
N LEU A 115 5.45 6.20 17.26
CA LEU A 115 4.88 5.20 18.16
C LEU A 115 4.73 5.68 19.62
N GLU A 116 5.46 6.73 20.02
CA GLU A 116 5.38 7.30 21.36
C GLU A 116 4.25 8.34 21.50
N ILE A 117 3.68 8.78 20.37
CA ILE A 117 2.61 9.78 20.33
C ILE A 117 1.31 9.16 20.87
N LYS A 118 0.85 9.69 22.00
CA LYS A 118 -0.43 9.32 22.64
C LYS A 118 -1.59 10.26 22.31
N ASP A 119 -1.26 11.42 21.77
CA ASP A 119 -2.23 12.45 21.42
C ASP A 119 -2.85 12.15 20.05
N GLN A 120 -4.15 11.84 20.05
CA GLN A 120 -4.89 11.51 18.83
C GLN A 120 -4.84 12.64 17.80
N SER A 121 -4.91 13.90 18.24
CA SER A 121 -4.89 15.06 17.32
C SER A 121 -3.56 15.21 16.60
N LYS A 122 -2.46 14.84 17.26
CA LYS A 122 -1.12 14.80 16.62
C LYS A 122 -0.99 13.67 15.62
N LEU A 123 -1.58 12.51 15.90
CA LEU A 123 -1.63 11.40 14.94
C LEU A 123 -2.48 11.76 13.71
N GLU A 124 -3.60 12.45 13.90
CA GLU A 124 -4.45 12.97 12.82
C GLU A 124 -3.71 14.00 11.96
N ASP A 125 -2.96 14.93 12.57
CA ASP A 125 -2.12 15.89 11.85
C ASP A 125 -1.03 15.18 11.01
N LEU A 126 -0.34 14.20 11.60
CA LEU A 126 0.65 13.42 10.86
C LEU A 126 0.05 12.65 9.69
N ALA A 127 -1.12 12.04 9.89
CA ALA A 127 -1.83 11.34 8.81
C ALA A 127 -2.26 12.31 7.70
N SER A 128 -2.75 13.51 8.05
CA SER A 128 -3.08 14.58 7.11
C SER A 128 -1.85 15.02 6.29
N ARG A 129 -0.72 15.28 6.95
CA ARG A 129 0.55 15.64 6.31
C ARG A 129 1.06 14.54 5.39
N LEU A 130 1.02 13.28 5.84
CA LEU A 130 1.49 12.12 5.08
C LEU A 130 0.62 11.88 3.83
N SER A 131 -0.70 11.89 3.97
CA SER A 131 -1.63 11.74 2.85
C SER A 131 -1.49 12.83 1.81
N THR A 132 -1.34 14.09 2.24
CA THR A 132 -1.08 15.22 1.35
C THR A 132 0.27 15.06 0.64
N ARG A 133 1.32 14.67 1.38
CA ARG A 133 2.68 14.50 0.83
C ARG A 133 2.73 13.42 -0.26
N LEU A 134 2.05 12.30 -0.04
CA LEU A 134 1.99 11.17 -0.97
C LEU A 134 0.86 11.29 -1.99
N GLY A 135 -0.02 12.28 -1.82
CA GLY A 135 -1.24 12.44 -2.60
C GLY A 135 -2.07 11.16 -2.64
N THR A 136 -2.29 10.52 -1.49
CA THR A 136 -2.95 9.21 -1.36
C THR A 136 -3.95 9.24 -0.20
N SER A 137 -4.98 8.40 -0.24
CA SER A 137 -5.81 8.18 0.96
C SER A 137 -5.09 7.26 1.96
N LEU A 138 -5.31 7.47 3.25
CA LEU A 138 -4.81 6.61 4.32
C LEU A 138 -5.96 6.03 5.13
N PHE A 139 -5.80 4.78 5.54
CA PHE A 139 -6.57 4.10 6.57
C PHE A 139 -5.59 3.58 7.64
N VAL A 140 -5.32 4.41 8.64
CA VAL A 140 -4.37 4.09 9.71
C VAL A 140 -5.09 3.29 10.79
N LYS A 141 -4.71 2.01 10.91
CA LYS A 141 -5.30 1.05 11.87
C LYS A 141 -4.76 1.31 13.28
N GLY A 142 -5.65 1.51 14.24
CA GLY A 142 -5.28 1.83 15.62
C GLY A 142 -6.35 1.46 16.64
N LYS A 143 -6.29 2.09 17.82
CA LYS A 143 -7.38 2.02 18.80
C LYS A 143 -8.61 2.79 18.32
N VAL A 144 -8.34 3.90 17.64
CA VAL A 144 -9.29 4.69 16.86
C VAL A 144 -8.67 4.77 15.48
N ASP A 145 -9.39 4.31 14.46
CA ASP A 145 -8.89 4.34 13.09
C ASP A 145 -8.91 5.78 12.55
N ILE A 146 -7.88 6.16 11.81
CA ILE A 146 -7.77 7.48 11.18
C ILE A 146 -7.88 7.31 9.68
N ILE A 147 -8.84 7.99 9.07
CA ILE A 147 -9.04 7.99 7.63
C ILE A 147 -8.73 9.38 7.09
N THR A 148 -7.87 9.46 6.09
CA THR A 148 -7.55 10.73 5.41
C THR A 148 -7.65 10.61 3.90
N ASN A 149 -8.00 11.72 3.25
CA ASN A 149 -8.04 11.85 1.79
C ASN A 149 -6.76 12.50 1.24
N PRO A 150 -6.50 12.44 -0.08
CA PRO A 150 -5.31 13.05 -0.69
C PRO A 150 -5.21 14.58 -0.49
N ASP A 151 -6.32 15.25 -0.15
CA ASP A 151 -6.36 16.68 0.18
C ASP A 151 -6.07 16.98 1.66
N GLY A 152 -5.69 15.95 2.44
CA GLY A 152 -5.36 16.05 3.85
C GLY A 152 -6.58 16.12 4.78
N LYS A 153 -7.82 16.06 4.26
CA LYS A 153 -9.00 16.02 5.13
C LYS A 153 -9.06 14.72 5.91
N VAL A 154 -9.18 14.84 7.22
CA VAL A 154 -9.36 13.73 8.16
C VAL A 154 -10.84 13.51 8.40
N THR A 155 -11.31 12.27 8.32
CA THR A 155 -12.66 11.85 8.72
C THR A 155 -12.58 10.85 9.84
N ASN A 156 -13.18 11.17 10.99
CA ASN A 156 -13.21 10.30 12.15
C ASN A 156 -14.44 9.39 12.07
N HIS A 157 -14.22 8.08 11.97
CA HIS A 157 -15.29 7.09 11.97
C HIS A 157 -14.97 5.92 12.89
N ILE A 158 -15.76 5.88 13.99
CA ILE A 158 -16.04 4.79 14.95
C ILE A 158 -14.88 4.39 15.88
#